data_AF-A0A3B3V2Y7-F1
#
_entry.id   AF-A0A3B3V2Y7-F1
#
_cell.length_a   1.000
_cell.length_b   1.000
_cell.length_c   1.000
_cell.angle_alpha   90.00
_cell.angle_beta   90.00
_cell.angle_gamma   90.00
#
_symmetry.space_group_name_H-M   'P 1'
#
loop_
_entity.id
_entity.type
_entity.pdbx_description
1 polymer ?
#
loop_
_entity_poly.entity_id
_entity_poly.type
_entity_poly.pdbx_seq_one_letter_code
_entity_poly.pdbx_strand_id
1 'polypeptide(L)'
;MESHAVRALLRLYQKIRASPRPLPPPYGATGLSGSEEASNGAGVNDHSTQNNKKSAAEGATGDNKEDICPICLSDFTNKKQLKCKHAFCERCVQKAVKHSGPICPICKDVFGVMVGNQPDGRMTWNKISYPLPGFPNCGHICITYDIPSGKQTENHPKPGQHYGGTTRHAYLPDNKEGNEVLLLLKKAFDQKLIFTVGTSRTSGADNMVTWNDIHHKTSMTGGPECYGYPDEKYLSRVKEELKAKGIE
;
A
#
# COMPACT_ATOMS: atom_id res chain seq x y z
N MET A 1 -1.90 18.43 19.07
CA MET A 1 -2.54 19.14 17.94
C MET A 1 -2.74 18.15 16.80
N GLU A 2 -3.97 17.71 16.57
CA GLU A 2 -4.27 16.84 15.43
C GLU A 2 -3.98 17.60 14.13
N SER A 3 -3.16 17.00 13.25
CA SER A 3 -2.86 17.57 11.94
C SER A 3 -4.15 17.71 11.13
N HIS A 4 -4.38 18.89 10.57
CA HIS A 4 -5.48 19.20 9.66
C HIS A 4 -5.62 18.16 8.52
N ALA A 5 -4.51 17.50 8.16
CA ALA A 5 -4.48 16.41 7.19
C ALA A 5 -5.30 15.18 7.60
N VAL A 6 -5.33 14.84 8.89
CA VAL A 6 -6.07 13.66 9.41
C VAL A 6 -7.58 13.89 9.33
N ARG A 7 -8.03 15.12 9.64
CA ARG A 7 -9.45 15.51 9.47
C ARG A 7 -9.85 15.58 7.99
N ALA A 8 -8.94 16.02 7.12
CA ALA A 8 -9.20 16.03 5.68
C ALA A 8 -9.35 14.61 5.10
N LEU A 9 -8.51 13.66 5.52
CA LEU A 9 -8.57 12.26 5.09
C LEU A 9 -9.83 11.54 5.59
N LEU A 10 -10.26 11.77 6.83
CA LEU A 10 -11.52 11.23 7.36
C LEU A 10 -12.74 11.77 6.63
N ARG A 11 -12.75 13.07 6.27
CA ARG A 11 -13.82 13.68 5.47
C ARG A 11 -13.85 13.14 4.03
N LEU A 12 -12.68 12.86 3.45
CA LEU A 12 -12.57 12.20 2.14
C LEU A 12 -13.13 10.78 2.16
N TYR A 13 -12.79 9.99 3.20
CA TYR A 13 -13.33 8.65 3.40
C TYR A 13 -14.86 8.64 3.55
N GLN A 14 -15.43 9.65 4.22
CA GLN A 14 -16.88 9.81 4.37
C GLN A 14 -17.57 10.20 3.05
N LYS A 15 -16.97 11.09 2.24
CA LYS A 15 -17.52 11.47 0.93
C LYS A 15 -17.55 10.32 -0.07
N ILE A 16 -16.57 9.43 -0.04
CA ILE A 16 -16.50 8.25 -0.93
C ILE A 16 -17.60 7.23 -0.60
N ARG A 17 -18.00 7.14 0.67
CA ARG A 17 -19.04 6.20 1.12
C ARG A 17 -20.48 6.64 0.85
N ALA A 18 -20.72 7.91 0.54
CA ALA A 18 -22.05 8.50 0.50
C ALA A 18 -22.56 8.88 -0.89
N SER A 19 -21.82 8.61 -1.97
CA SER A 19 -22.22 9.03 -3.32
C SER A 19 -22.22 7.86 -4.32
N PRO A 20 -23.35 7.50 -4.94
CA PRO A 20 -23.36 6.60 -6.08
C PRO A 20 -23.31 7.43 -7.37
N ARG A 21 -22.15 7.54 -8.05
CA ARG A 21 -22.05 7.79 -9.52
C ARG A 21 -20.59 7.74 -10.03
N PRO A 22 -20.38 7.52 -11.35
CA PRO A 22 -19.20 6.88 -11.93
C PRO A 22 -18.06 7.87 -12.18
N LEU A 23 -16.84 7.35 -12.17
CA LEU A 23 -15.61 8.08 -12.50
C LEU A 23 -15.61 8.46 -14.00
N PRO A 24 -15.21 9.70 -14.35
CA PRO A 24 -14.99 10.08 -15.75
C PRO A 24 -13.66 9.50 -16.28
N PRO A 25 -13.54 9.26 -17.60
CA PRO A 25 -12.33 8.71 -18.20
C PRO A 25 -11.17 9.73 -18.20
N PRO A 26 -9.91 9.30 -18.09
CA PRO A 26 -8.77 10.20 -18.11
C PRO A 26 -8.44 10.61 -19.55
N TYR A 27 -8.52 11.92 -19.84
CA TYR A 27 -8.02 12.51 -21.08
C TYR A 27 -6.50 12.64 -21.05
N GLY A 28 -5.88 12.30 -22.18
CA GLY A 28 -4.44 12.34 -22.41
C GLY A 28 -3.86 13.74 -22.50
N ALA A 29 -2.55 13.81 -22.24
CA ALA A 29 -1.75 15.03 -22.27
C ALA A 29 -1.37 15.43 -23.71
N THR A 30 -1.53 16.71 -24.03
CA THR A 30 -0.85 17.39 -25.14
C THR A 30 -0.54 18.84 -24.75
N GLY A 31 0.75 19.17 -24.67
CA GLY A 31 1.40 20.32 -25.34
C GLY A 31 1.10 21.78 -24.95
N LEU A 32 2.19 22.47 -24.55
CA LEU A 32 2.69 23.79 -25.01
C LEU A 32 2.35 25.12 -24.26
N SER A 33 3.45 25.73 -23.77
CA SER A 33 3.94 27.13 -23.95
C SER A 33 3.39 28.33 -23.15
N GLY A 34 4.35 29.20 -22.73
CA GLY A 34 4.20 30.63 -22.35
C GLY A 34 4.35 30.92 -20.85
N SER A 35 5.52 31.32 -20.32
CA SER A 35 6.16 32.66 -20.28
C SER A 35 5.72 33.57 -19.11
N GLU A 36 6.71 33.90 -18.26
CA GLU A 36 6.98 35.13 -17.49
C GLU A 36 5.89 35.75 -16.58
N GLU A 37 6.19 35.94 -15.30
CA GLU A 37 6.56 37.27 -14.73
C GLU A 37 6.79 37.19 -13.21
N ALA A 38 7.81 37.93 -12.76
CA ALA A 38 8.18 38.13 -11.37
C ALA A 38 7.57 39.44 -10.84
N SER A 39 7.25 39.51 -9.54
CA SER A 39 7.26 40.77 -8.81
C SER A 39 7.38 40.59 -7.29
N ASN A 40 7.98 41.60 -6.69
CA ASN A 40 8.64 41.70 -5.39
C ASN A 40 7.71 42.10 -4.22
N GLY A 41 8.25 41.99 -3.00
CA GLY A 41 7.94 42.86 -1.84
C GLY A 41 7.83 42.05 -0.55
N ALA A 42 8.84 41.98 0.34
CA ALA A 42 9.32 42.99 1.30
C ALA A 42 8.18 43.59 2.18
N GLY A 43 8.20 43.61 3.51
CA GLY A 43 9.16 43.19 4.54
C GLY A 43 8.69 43.65 5.93
N VAL A 44 9.50 43.28 6.93
CA VAL A 44 9.83 44.00 8.19
C VAL A 44 8.85 43.99 9.39
N ASN A 45 9.33 43.35 10.47
CA ASN A 45 9.46 43.72 11.91
C ASN A 45 8.48 44.77 12.51
N ASP A 46 8.13 44.80 13.81
CA ASP A 46 9.00 44.59 14.97
C ASP A 46 8.21 44.55 16.30
N HIS A 47 8.82 43.84 17.25
CA HIS A 47 8.85 43.90 18.71
C HIS A 47 7.80 44.57 19.65
N SER A 48 7.57 43.81 20.74
CA SER A 48 7.50 44.22 22.17
C SER A 48 6.19 44.84 22.67
N THR A 49 5.71 44.68 23.92
CA THR A 49 6.38 44.51 25.21
C THR A 49 5.42 43.97 26.28
N GLN A 50 6.02 43.32 27.29
CA GLN A 50 5.61 42.92 28.64
C GLN A 50 4.44 43.69 29.34
N ASN A 51 3.62 43.00 30.16
CA ASN A 51 3.77 42.88 31.63
C ASN A 51 2.45 42.69 32.43
N ASN A 52 2.49 41.70 33.33
CA ASN A 52 2.00 41.67 34.73
C ASN A 52 0.55 41.32 35.16
N LYS A 53 0.55 40.45 36.18
CA LYS A 53 -0.33 40.30 37.38
C LYS A 53 -1.34 39.14 37.47
N LYS A 54 -1.13 38.39 38.56
CA LYS A 54 -1.89 37.32 39.23
C LYS A 54 -3.39 37.60 39.38
N SER A 55 -4.21 36.56 39.30
CA SER A 55 -5.12 36.12 40.39
C SER A 55 -5.79 34.78 40.04
N ALA A 56 -6.02 33.99 41.08
CA ALA A 56 -6.61 32.65 41.05
C ALA A 56 -8.11 32.68 40.72
N ALA A 57 -8.60 31.68 39.98
CA ALA A 57 -9.91 31.06 40.17
C ALA A 57 -9.98 29.78 39.33
N GLU A 58 -10.52 28.75 39.97
CA GLU A 58 -10.71 27.39 39.49
C GLU A 58 -11.65 27.31 38.29
N GLY A 59 -11.44 26.28 37.46
CA GLY A 59 -12.31 25.97 36.34
C GLY A 59 -11.71 24.89 35.46
N ALA A 60 -11.64 23.67 35.98
CA ALA A 60 -11.24 22.49 35.24
C ALA A 60 -12.22 22.23 34.09
N THR A 61 -11.89 22.70 32.88
CA THR A 61 -12.43 22.14 31.66
C THR A 61 -11.43 21.12 31.15
N GLY A 62 -11.50 19.91 31.73
CA GLY A 62 -10.88 18.73 31.16
C GLY A 62 -11.52 18.49 29.79
N ASP A 63 -10.83 18.92 28.74
CA ASP A 63 -11.18 18.72 27.34
C ASP A 63 -10.99 17.21 27.05
N ASN A 64 -11.95 16.38 27.47
CA ASN A 64 -11.99 14.92 27.27
C ASN A 64 -12.24 14.61 25.78
N LYS A 65 -11.25 14.90 24.93
CA LYS A 65 -11.24 14.60 23.49
C LYS A 65 -10.82 13.17 23.17
N GLU A 66 -10.65 12.30 24.17
CA GLU A 66 -10.02 10.98 24.00
C GLU A 66 -10.98 9.77 24.00
N ASP A 67 -12.30 9.97 24.13
CA ASP A 67 -13.23 8.85 24.33
C ASP A 67 -14.31 8.64 23.24
N ILE A 68 -14.09 9.16 22.03
CA ILE A 68 -14.97 8.94 20.88
C ILE A 68 -14.34 7.96 19.89
N CYS A 69 -15.13 7.01 19.39
CA CYS A 69 -14.70 6.11 18.33
C CYS A 69 -14.60 6.83 16.98
N PRO A 70 -13.45 6.77 16.28
CA PRO A 70 -13.21 7.48 15.01
C PRO A 70 -13.98 6.90 13.82
N ILE A 71 -14.61 5.73 13.96
CA ILE A 71 -15.38 5.07 12.88
C ILE A 71 -16.86 5.45 12.95
N CYS A 72 -17.49 5.34 14.12
CA CYS A 72 -18.91 5.70 14.29
C CYS A 72 -19.13 7.12 14.81
N LEU A 73 -18.07 7.81 15.24
CA LEU A 73 -18.11 9.16 15.81
C LEU A 73 -19.02 9.26 17.05
N SER A 74 -19.06 8.20 17.84
CA SER A 74 -19.81 8.10 19.10
C SER A 74 -18.94 7.47 20.17
N ASP A 75 -19.40 7.49 21.43
CA ASP A 75 -18.71 6.86 22.55
C ASP A 75 -18.36 5.39 22.28
N PHE A 76 -17.28 4.92 22.87
CA PHE A 76 -16.83 3.55 22.68
C PHE A 76 -17.83 2.53 23.23
N THR A 77 -18.38 1.71 22.34
CA THR A 77 -19.06 0.46 22.70
C THR A 77 -18.07 -0.70 22.58
N ASN A 78 -17.78 -1.40 23.68
CA ASN A 78 -16.77 -2.46 23.74
C ASN A 78 -15.42 -2.01 23.15
N LYS A 79 -14.75 -1.07 23.82
CA LYS A 79 -13.49 -0.46 23.35
C LYS A 79 -12.44 -1.55 23.10
N LYS A 80 -11.94 -1.62 21.85
CA LYS A 80 -10.81 -2.45 21.44
C LYS A 80 -9.66 -1.55 21.04
N GLN A 81 -8.51 -1.75 21.67
CA GLN A 81 -7.27 -1.06 21.33
C GLN A 81 -6.35 -1.98 20.52
N LEU A 82 -5.83 -1.49 19.41
CA LEU A 82 -4.88 -2.20 18.56
C LEU A 82 -3.44 -2.07 19.07
N LYS A 83 -2.50 -2.84 18.51
CA LYS A 83 -1.07 -2.76 18.83
C LYS A 83 -0.49 -1.36 18.60
N CYS A 84 -0.96 -0.66 17.56
CA CYS A 84 -0.63 0.72 17.25
C CYS A 84 -1.32 1.77 18.15
N LYS A 85 -1.90 1.33 19.27
CA LYS A 85 -2.54 2.15 20.31
C LYS A 85 -3.83 2.89 19.93
N HIS A 86 -4.22 2.90 18.66
CA HIS A 86 -5.54 3.38 18.23
C HIS A 86 -6.67 2.49 18.77
N ALA A 87 -7.77 3.12 19.19
CA ALA A 87 -8.94 2.44 19.77
C ALA A 87 -10.20 2.63 18.92
N PHE A 88 -11.05 1.61 18.90
CA PHE A 88 -12.30 1.55 18.14
C PHE A 88 -13.38 0.80 18.94
N CYS A 89 -14.65 1.01 18.62
CA CYS A 89 -15.69 0.05 19.04
C CYS A 89 -15.38 -1.31 18.40
N GLU A 90 -15.58 -2.41 19.13
CA GLU A 90 -15.33 -3.77 18.64
C GLU A 90 -16.03 -4.04 17.29
N ARG A 91 -17.32 -3.71 17.20
CA ARG A 91 -18.10 -3.86 15.96
C ARG A 91 -17.57 -3.00 14.82
N CYS A 92 -17.03 -1.82 15.12
CA CYS A 92 -16.51 -0.90 14.11
C CYS A 92 -15.21 -1.45 13.51
N VAL A 93 -14.27 -1.91 14.35
CA VAL A 93 -13.03 -2.51 13.85
C VAL A 93 -13.30 -3.84 13.14
N GLN A 94 -14.22 -4.70 13.63
CA GLN A 94 -14.59 -5.93 12.94
C GLN A 94 -15.14 -5.68 11.53
N LYS A 95 -16.01 -4.67 11.36
CA LYS A 95 -16.51 -4.27 10.04
C LYS A 95 -15.40 -3.75 9.13
N ALA A 96 -14.48 -2.96 9.67
CA ALA A 96 -13.31 -2.48 8.93
C ALA A 96 -12.43 -3.67 8.48
N VAL A 97 -12.17 -4.63 9.37
CA VAL A 97 -11.40 -5.84 9.06
C VAL A 97 -12.06 -6.66 7.95
N LYS A 98 -13.39 -6.83 8.00
CA LYS A 98 -14.13 -7.55 6.96
C LYS A 98 -13.99 -6.90 5.57
N HIS A 99 -13.81 -5.59 5.50
CA HIS A 99 -13.77 -4.86 4.23
C HIS A 99 -12.36 -4.54 3.73
N SER A 100 -11.40 -4.39 4.62
CA SER A 100 -10.05 -3.89 4.29
C SER A 100 -8.92 -4.72 4.89
N GLY A 101 -9.24 -5.87 5.50
CA GLY A 101 -8.27 -6.70 6.20
C GLY A 101 -7.84 -6.11 7.55
N PRO A 102 -6.93 -6.78 8.28
CA PRO A 102 -6.47 -6.37 9.61
C PRO A 102 -5.53 -5.16 9.58
N ILE A 103 -6.00 -4.06 9.00
CA ILE A 103 -5.30 -2.78 8.85
C ILE A 103 -5.96 -1.75 9.76
N CYS A 104 -5.17 -1.03 10.56
CA CYS A 104 -5.67 0.07 11.38
C CYS A 104 -6.28 1.17 10.48
N PRO A 105 -7.56 1.55 10.68
CA PRO A 105 -8.19 2.59 9.87
C PRO A 105 -7.51 3.96 9.96
N ILE A 106 -6.80 4.24 11.06
CA ILE A 106 -6.11 5.52 11.30
C ILE A 106 -4.70 5.52 10.69
N CYS A 107 -3.79 4.70 11.20
CA CYS A 107 -2.37 4.75 10.82
C CYS A 107 -1.96 3.77 9.70
N LYS A 108 -2.86 2.87 9.28
CA LYS A 108 -2.60 1.81 8.30
C LYS A 108 -1.66 0.69 8.75
N ASP A 109 -1.27 0.65 10.03
CA ASP A 109 -0.52 -0.48 10.58
C ASP A 109 -1.31 -1.79 10.46
N VAL A 110 -0.66 -2.82 9.93
CA VAL A 110 -1.18 -4.18 9.86
C VAL A 110 -1.04 -4.85 11.23
N PHE A 111 -2.14 -5.37 11.79
CA PHE A 111 -2.15 -5.97 13.14
C PHE A 111 -2.55 -7.46 13.16
N GLY A 112 -2.80 -8.05 11.99
CA GLY A 112 -3.13 -9.46 11.80
C GLY A 112 -2.57 -9.97 10.47
N VAL A 113 -2.89 -11.23 10.11
CA VAL A 113 -2.42 -11.80 8.85
C VAL A 113 -3.20 -11.21 7.68
N MET A 114 -2.49 -10.53 6.78
CA MET A 114 -3.07 -10.07 5.51
C MET A 114 -3.23 -11.26 4.56
N VAL A 115 -4.40 -11.40 3.97
CA VAL A 115 -4.66 -12.41 2.94
C VAL A 115 -5.24 -11.69 1.74
N GLY A 116 -4.61 -11.85 0.58
CA GLY A 116 -5.10 -11.27 -0.67
C GLY A 116 -6.09 -12.16 -1.40
N ASN A 117 -6.39 -11.80 -2.64
CA ASN A 117 -7.30 -12.52 -3.53
C ASN A 117 -6.60 -13.06 -4.78
N GLN A 118 -5.30 -13.35 -4.70
CA GLN A 118 -4.62 -14.11 -5.75
C GLN A 118 -5.32 -15.47 -5.98
N PRO A 119 -5.61 -15.85 -7.24
CA PRO A 119 -6.13 -17.18 -7.54
C PRO A 119 -5.15 -18.31 -7.20
N ASP A 120 -5.64 -19.55 -7.17
CA ASP A 120 -4.79 -20.72 -6.97
C ASP A 120 -3.81 -20.91 -8.12
N GLY A 121 -2.59 -21.35 -7.78
CA GLY A 121 -1.49 -21.49 -8.70
C GLY A 121 -0.24 -22.00 -7.99
N ARG A 122 0.90 -21.92 -8.67
CA ARG A 122 2.17 -22.45 -8.22
C ARG A 122 3.25 -21.37 -8.25
N MET A 123 4.14 -21.44 -7.26
CA MET A 123 5.41 -20.74 -7.25
C MET A 123 6.53 -21.77 -7.13
N THR A 124 7.46 -21.77 -8.08
CA THR A 124 8.67 -22.60 -8.06
C THR A 124 9.89 -21.74 -8.33
N TRP A 125 11.09 -22.25 -8.03
CA TRP A 125 12.33 -21.54 -8.35
C TRP A 125 13.47 -22.50 -8.62
N ASN A 126 14.43 -22.04 -9.43
CA ASN A 126 15.70 -22.73 -9.70
C ASN A 126 16.87 -21.77 -9.49
N LYS A 127 18.00 -22.30 -9.04
CA LYS A 127 19.27 -21.56 -8.91
C LYS A 127 20.15 -21.85 -10.12
N ILE A 128 20.70 -20.80 -10.70
CA ILE A 128 21.50 -20.83 -11.93
C ILE A 128 22.83 -20.12 -11.64
N SER A 129 23.95 -20.69 -12.06
CA SER A 129 25.29 -20.18 -11.73
C SER A 129 25.66 -18.87 -12.42
N TYR A 130 24.94 -18.48 -13.47
CA TYR A 130 25.16 -17.24 -14.20
C TYR A 130 24.78 -16.01 -13.35
N PRO A 131 25.62 -14.95 -13.29
CA PRO A 131 25.34 -13.78 -12.46
C PRO A 131 24.33 -12.83 -13.10
N LEU A 132 23.61 -12.06 -12.27
CA LEU A 132 22.87 -10.89 -12.72
C LEU A 132 23.78 -9.66 -12.81
N PRO A 133 23.53 -8.72 -13.74
CA PRO A 133 24.20 -7.42 -13.74
C PRO A 133 24.10 -6.73 -12.37
N GLY A 134 25.24 -6.29 -11.83
CA GLY A 134 25.35 -5.71 -10.48
C GLY A 134 25.65 -6.73 -9.36
N PHE A 135 25.66 -8.04 -9.65
CA PHE A 135 25.91 -9.10 -8.67
C PHE A 135 26.92 -10.15 -9.18
N PRO A 136 28.17 -9.76 -9.50
CA PRO A 136 29.13 -10.61 -10.20
C PRO A 136 29.61 -11.84 -9.41
N ASN A 137 29.48 -11.83 -8.09
CA ASN A 137 30.05 -12.85 -7.20
C ASN A 137 29.07 -13.96 -6.81
N CYS A 138 27.91 -14.03 -7.46
CA CYS A 138 26.89 -15.03 -7.19
C CYS A 138 26.07 -15.35 -8.44
N GLY A 139 25.42 -16.52 -8.45
CA GLY A 139 24.45 -16.86 -9.49
C GLY A 139 23.15 -16.06 -9.35
N HIS A 140 22.08 -16.58 -9.93
CA HIS A 140 20.75 -16.03 -9.79
C HIS A 140 19.69 -17.09 -9.54
N ILE A 141 18.59 -16.66 -8.95
CA ILE A 141 17.37 -17.42 -8.72
C ILE A 141 16.38 -17.00 -9.79
N CYS A 142 15.86 -17.96 -10.56
CA CYS A 142 14.72 -17.76 -11.46
C CYS A 142 13.47 -18.31 -10.79
N ILE A 143 12.56 -17.42 -10.41
CA ILE A 143 11.24 -17.75 -9.86
C ILE A 143 10.26 -17.88 -11.01
N THR A 144 9.46 -18.94 -11.01
CA THR A 144 8.35 -19.13 -11.95
C THR A 144 7.03 -19.14 -11.18
N TYR A 145 6.15 -18.24 -11.57
CA TYR A 145 4.75 -18.22 -11.13
C TYR A 145 3.88 -18.77 -12.24
N ASP A 146 2.99 -19.69 -11.90
CA ASP A 146 2.03 -20.28 -12.83
C ASP A 146 0.63 -20.24 -12.21
N ILE A 147 -0.23 -19.38 -12.75
CA ILE A 147 -1.62 -19.23 -12.30
C ILE A 147 -2.52 -19.56 -13.48
N PRO A 148 -3.21 -20.71 -13.49
CA PRO A 148 -4.11 -21.08 -14.57
C PRO A 148 -5.32 -20.15 -14.64
N SER A 149 -5.91 -20.06 -15.83
CA SER A 149 -7.22 -19.44 -16.03
C SER A 149 -8.29 -20.14 -15.19
N GLY A 150 -9.31 -19.40 -14.77
CA GLY A 150 -10.33 -19.94 -13.88
C GLY A 150 -11.58 -19.08 -13.82
N LYS A 151 -12.37 -19.29 -12.78
CA LYS A 151 -13.56 -18.48 -12.45
C LYS A 151 -13.30 -17.66 -11.19
N GLN A 152 -13.75 -16.41 -11.21
CA GLN A 152 -13.66 -15.50 -10.09
C GLN A 152 -14.51 -16.01 -8.90
N THR A 153 -13.87 -16.15 -7.74
CA THR A 153 -14.54 -16.35 -6.44
C THR A 153 -15.21 -15.07 -5.93
N GLU A 154 -15.97 -15.18 -4.83
CA GLU A 154 -16.64 -14.05 -4.15
C GLU A 154 -15.69 -12.92 -3.70
N ASN A 155 -14.39 -13.20 -3.60
CA ASN A 155 -13.38 -12.21 -3.18
C ASN A 155 -12.76 -11.44 -4.36
N HIS A 156 -13.24 -11.67 -5.59
CA HIS A 156 -12.80 -10.97 -6.80
C HIS A 156 -13.83 -9.95 -7.27
N PRO A 157 -13.46 -9.03 -8.18
CA PRO A 157 -14.36 -7.95 -8.62
C PRO A 157 -15.66 -8.40 -9.30
N LYS A 158 -15.65 -9.54 -10.00
CA LYS A 158 -16.80 -10.05 -10.76
C LYS A 158 -17.01 -11.56 -10.51
N PRO A 159 -17.57 -11.95 -9.35
CA PRO A 159 -17.76 -13.36 -8.99
C PRO A 159 -18.49 -14.16 -10.07
N GLY A 160 -18.05 -15.39 -10.32
CA GLY A 160 -18.57 -16.29 -11.35
C GLY A 160 -18.02 -16.05 -12.77
N GLN A 161 -17.47 -14.86 -13.07
CA GLN A 161 -16.91 -14.55 -14.39
C GLN A 161 -15.55 -15.24 -14.59
N HIS A 162 -15.26 -15.61 -15.83
CA HIS A 162 -13.94 -16.14 -16.19
C HIS A 162 -12.85 -15.07 -16.06
N TYR A 163 -11.66 -15.49 -15.65
CA TYR A 163 -10.45 -14.71 -15.75
C TYR A 163 -9.36 -15.47 -16.53
N GLY A 164 -8.49 -14.75 -17.24
CA GLY A 164 -7.32 -15.30 -17.90
C GLY A 164 -6.12 -15.42 -16.96
N GLY A 165 -5.50 -16.59 -16.94
CA GLY A 165 -4.30 -16.90 -16.15
C GLY A 165 -3.03 -16.24 -16.67
N THR A 166 -1.90 -16.57 -16.05
CA THR A 166 -0.58 -16.06 -16.45
C THR A 166 0.53 -17.00 -16.00
N THR A 167 1.61 -17.05 -16.77
CA THR A 167 2.90 -17.59 -16.35
C THR A 167 3.92 -16.47 -16.38
N ARG A 168 4.66 -16.26 -15.29
CA ARG A 168 5.63 -15.16 -15.17
C ARG A 168 6.94 -15.61 -14.56
N HIS A 169 8.02 -15.03 -15.06
CA HIS A 169 9.36 -15.23 -14.50
C HIS A 169 9.82 -13.98 -13.75
N ALA A 170 10.55 -14.20 -12.67
CA ALA A 170 11.21 -13.14 -11.92
C ALA A 170 12.61 -13.59 -11.47
N TYR A 171 13.51 -12.63 -11.31
CA TYR A 171 14.92 -12.90 -11.04
C TYR A 171 15.37 -12.24 -9.74
N LEU A 172 16.17 -12.96 -8.95
CA LEU A 172 16.88 -12.45 -7.77
C LEU A 172 18.34 -12.90 -7.82
N PRO A 173 19.30 -12.17 -7.24
CA PRO A 173 20.66 -12.69 -7.08
C PRO A 173 20.66 -13.86 -6.08
N ASP A 174 21.45 -14.90 -6.35
CA ASP A 174 21.60 -16.05 -5.44
C ASP A 174 22.64 -15.76 -4.36
N ASN A 175 22.37 -14.74 -3.55
CA ASN A 175 23.17 -14.37 -2.40
C ASN A 175 22.28 -14.34 -1.12
N LYS A 176 22.87 -13.98 0.02
CA LYS A 176 22.14 -13.94 1.30
C LYS A 176 20.87 -13.09 1.23
N GLU A 177 20.96 -11.89 0.67
CA GLU A 177 19.84 -10.95 0.61
C GLU A 177 18.76 -11.40 -0.39
N GLY A 178 19.15 -11.89 -1.56
CA GLY A 178 18.20 -12.41 -2.55
C GLY A 178 17.47 -13.66 -2.06
N ASN A 179 18.13 -14.55 -1.31
CA ASN A 179 17.47 -15.70 -0.69
C ASN A 179 16.49 -15.28 0.42
N GLU A 180 16.78 -14.22 1.18
CA GLU A 180 15.83 -13.64 2.14
C GLU A 180 14.59 -13.10 1.43
N VAL A 181 14.77 -12.33 0.35
CA VAL A 181 13.65 -11.83 -0.47
C VAL A 181 12.85 -12.98 -1.07
N LEU A 182 13.49 -14.07 -1.52
CA LEU A 182 12.78 -15.26 -2.01
C LEU A 182 11.83 -15.84 -0.95
N LEU A 183 12.28 -15.97 0.30
CA LEU A 183 11.44 -16.49 1.39
C LEU A 183 10.26 -15.57 1.70
N LEU A 184 10.49 -14.25 1.70
CA LEU A 184 9.41 -13.27 1.88
C LEU A 184 8.41 -13.30 0.74
N LEU A 185 8.87 -13.38 -0.52
CA LEU A 185 7.99 -13.53 -1.69
C LEU A 185 7.19 -14.83 -1.62
N LYS A 186 7.81 -15.93 -1.16
CA LYS A 186 7.09 -17.19 -0.94
C LYS A 186 6.00 -17.02 0.11
N LYS A 187 6.30 -16.39 1.24
CA LYS A 187 5.31 -16.09 2.30
C LYS A 187 4.17 -15.22 1.77
N ALA A 188 4.48 -14.21 0.96
CA ALA A 188 3.49 -13.35 0.31
C ALA A 188 2.63 -14.13 -0.70
N PHE A 189 3.21 -15.06 -1.46
CA PHE A 189 2.49 -15.94 -2.38
C PHE A 189 1.53 -16.87 -1.62
N ASP A 190 2.01 -17.50 -0.54
CA ASP A 190 1.20 -18.36 0.33
C ASP A 190 0.02 -17.57 0.95
N GLN A 191 0.23 -16.28 1.24
CA GLN A 191 -0.81 -15.34 1.72
C GLN A 191 -1.63 -14.69 0.59
N LYS A 192 -1.49 -15.14 -0.66
CA LYS A 192 -2.28 -14.67 -1.80
C LYS A 192 -2.07 -13.18 -2.15
N LEU A 193 -0.89 -12.63 -1.90
CA LEU A 193 -0.58 -11.20 -2.02
C LEU A 193 0.23 -10.82 -3.27
N ILE A 194 0.79 -11.77 -4.02
CA ILE A 194 1.65 -11.46 -5.18
C ILE A 194 0.82 -11.03 -6.40
N PHE A 195 -0.33 -11.69 -6.60
CA PHE A 195 -1.22 -11.41 -7.71
C PHE A 195 -2.63 -10.99 -7.26
N THR A 196 -3.43 -10.56 -8.22
CA THR A 196 -4.88 -10.32 -8.07
C THR A 196 -5.57 -10.57 -9.41
N VAL A 197 -6.89 -10.49 -9.45
CA VAL A 197 -7.68 -10.45 -10.69
C VAL A 197 -8.14 -9.03 -10.93
N GLY A 198 -7.84 -8.49 -12.11
CA GLY A 198 -8.27 -7.15 -12.49
C GLY A 198 -7.87 -6.80 -13.92
N THR A 199 -7.73 -5.50 -14.16
CA THR A 199 -7.36 -4.99 -15.47
C THR A 199 -5.84 -4.97 -15.65
N SER A 200 -5.36 -5.57 -16.72
CA SER A 200 -3.94 -5.56 -17.11
C SER A 200 -3.49 -4.14 -17.45
N ARG A 201 -2.48 -3.64 -16.74
CA ARG A 201 -1.98 -2.27 -16.94
C ARG A 201 -1.32 -2.05 -18.31
N THR A 202 -0.73 -3.10 -18.88
CA THR A 202 -0.01 -3.00 -20.17
C THR A 202 -0.91 -3.16 -21.38
N SER A 203 -1.94 -4.01 -21.29
CA SER A 203 -2.83 -4.33 -22.42
C SER A 203 -4.23 -3.72 -22.31
N GLY A 204 -4.63 -3.24 -21.14
CA GLY A 204 -6.00 -2.80 -20.86
C GLY A 204 -7.03 -3.93 -20.77
N ALA A 205 -6.62 -5.19 -20.97
CA ALA A 205 -7.52 -6.34 -20.89
C ALA A 205 -8.03 -6.54 -19.46
N ASP A 206 -9.35 -6.66 -19.31
CA ASP A 206 -10.01 -6.90 -18.02
C ASP A 206 -10.12 -8.40 -17.70
N ASN A 207 -10.41 -8.72 -16.44
CA ASN A 207 -10.51 -10.10 -15.93
C ASN A 207 -9.23 -10.92 -16.21
N MET A 208 -8.07 -10.38 -15.88
CA MET A 208 -6.78 -11.05 -16.02
C MET A 208 -6.09 -11.17 -14.67
N VAL A 209 -5.23 -12.18 -14.53
CA VAL A 209 -4.29 -12.24 -13.42
C VAL A 209 -3.21 -11.17 -13.60
N THR A 210 -3.07 -10.28 -12.62
CA THR A 210 -2.14 -9.14 -12.65
C THR A 210 -1.30 -9.09 -11.37
N TRP A 211 -0.16 -8.36 -11.42
CA TRP A 211 0.67 -8.12 -10.23
C TRP A 211 -0.11 -7.28 -9.21
N ASN A 212 0.10 -7.53 -7.92
CA ASN A 212 -0.58 -6.85 -6.81
C ASN A 212 0.42 -6.03 -5.97
N ASP A 213 0.98 -4.98 -6.56
CA ASP A 213 1.84 -3.97 -5.91
C ASP A 213 3.06 -4.51 -5.14
N ILE A 214 3.60 -5.66 -5.55
CA ILE A 214 4.93 -6.15 -5.14
C ILE A 214 5.76 -6.27 -6.42
N HIS A 215 6.77 -5.42 -6.56
CA HIS A 215 7.55 -5.35 -7.78
C HIS A 215 8.50 -6.54 -7.91
N HIS A 216 8.52 -7.09 -9.13
CA HIS A 216 9.39 -8.19 -9.51
C HIS A 216 10.32 -7.74 -10.63
N LYS A 217 11.54 -8.28 -10.62
CA LYS A 217 12.46 -8.13 -11.75
C LYS A 217 12.14 -9.17 -12.81
N THR A 218 11.37 -8.79 -13.82
CA THR A 218 10.93 -9.69 -14.90
C THR A 218 11.91 -9.75 -16.08
N SER A 219 12.98 -8.96 -16.03
CA SER A 219 14.10 -9.01 -16.97
C SER A 219 15.42 -9.20 -16.22
N MET A 220 16.39 -9.89 -16.83
CA MET A 220 17.75 -9.97 -16.29
C MET A 220 18.59 -8.74 -16.67
N THR A 221 18.15 -7.93 -17.63
CA THR A 221 18.90 -6.80 -18.21
C THR A 221 17.99 -5.58 -18.44
N GLY A 222 18.57 -4.46 -18.90
CA GLY A 222 17.82 -3.24 -19.24
C GLY A 222 17.53 -2.31 -18.06
N GLY A 223 18.07 -2.63 -16.87
CA GLY A 223 17.96 -1.77 -15.69
C GLY A 223 16.52 -1.57 -15.19
N PRO A 224 16.28 -0.61 -14.28
CA PRO A 224 15.00 -0.42 -13.64
C PRO A 224 13.84 -0.11 -14.61
N GLU A 225 14.11 0.61 -15.70
CA GLU A 225 13.13 1.02 -16.71
C GLU A 225 12.53 -0.18 -17.47
N CYS A 226 13.31 -1.24 -17.64
CA CYS A 226 12.85 -2.50 -18.25
C CYS A 226 12.49 -3.57 -17.21
N TYR A 227 12.24 -3.18 -15.96
CA TYR A 227 11.98 -4.09 -14.85
C TYR A 227 13.11 -5.14 -14.68
N GLY A 228 14.36 -4.74 -14.94
CA GLY A 228 15.51 -5.63 -14.90
C GLY A 228 16.71 -5.09 -14.14
N TYR A 229 17.86 -5.70 -14.37
CA TYR A 229 19.12 -5.39 -13.71
C TYR A 229 20.09 -4.66 -14.66
N PRO A 230 21.09 -3.91 -14.15
CA PRO A 230 21.38 -3.68 -12.73
C PRO A 230 20.35 -2.74 -12.06
N ASP A 231 20.06 -2.97 -10.77
CA ASP A 231 19.24 -2.11 -9.92
C ASP A 231 19.61 -2.35 -8.44
N GLU A 232 20.51 -1.50 -7.92
CA GLU A 232 21.05 -1.64 -6.57
C GLU A 232 20.01 -1.42 -5.47
N LYS A 233 18.92 -0.71 -5.76
CA LYS A 233 17.87 -0.36 -4.79
C LYS A 233 16.68 -1.31 -4.82
N TYR A 234 16.73 -2.34 -5.66
CA TYR A 234 15.59 -3.24 -5.82
C TYR A 234 15.32 -4.07 -4.56
N LEU A 235 16.35 -4.73 -4.00
CA LEU A 235 16.16 -5.66 -2.88
C LEU A 235 15.65 -4.94 -1.61
N SER A 236 16.13 -3.73 -1.33
CA SER A 236 15.62 -2.92 -0.22
C SER A 236 14.16 -2.50 -0.45
N ARG A 237 13.85 -1.96 -1.64
CA ARG A 237 12.50 -1.50 -2.00
C ARG A 237 11.47 -2.63 -1.97
N VAL A 238 11.78 -3.81 -2.50
CA VAL A 238 10.82 -4.94 -2.47
C VAL A 238 10.59 -5.44 -1.04
N LYS A 239 11.60 -5.39 -0.16
CA LYS A 239 11.41 -5.68 1.27
C LYS A 239 10.48 -4.65 1.93
N GLU A 240 10.60 -3.37 1.60
CA GLU A 240 9.68 -2.33 2.08
C GLU A 240 8.24 -2.56 1.60
N GLU A 241 8.05 -2.92 0.33
CA GLU A 241 6.74 -3.27 -0.24
C GLU A 241 6.12 -4.49 0.44
N LEU A 242 6.92 -5.52 0.69
CA LEU A 242 6.51 -6.73 1.42
C LEU A 242 6.12 -6.40 2.86
N LYS A 243 6.94 -5.60 3.55
CA LYS A 243 6.66 -5.12 4.89
C LYS A 243 5.38 -4.30 4.97
N ALA A 244 5.14 -3.43 3.99
CA ALA A 244 3.89 -2.65 3.90
C ALA A 244 2.64 -3.54 3.73
N LYS A 245 2.82 -4.77 3.22
CA LYS A 245 1.77 -5.80 3.13
C LYS A 245 1.75 -6.77 4.33
N GLY A 246 2.52 -6.49 5.38
CA GLY A 246 2.60 -7.31 6.60
C GLY A 246 3.48 -8.55 6.48
N ILE A 247 4.42 -8.57 5.53
CA ILE A 247 5.35 -9.67 5.29
C ILE A 247 6.74 -9.28 5.81
N GLU A 248 7.12 -9.91 6.93
CA GLU A 248 8.43 -9.77 7.61
C GLU A 248 9.00 -11.14 7.98
#